data_AF-A0A6B3E9K3-F1
#
_entry.id   AF-A0A6B3E9K3-F1
#
_cell.length_a   1.000
_cell.length_b   1.000
_cell.length_c   1.000
_cell.angle_alpha   90.00
_cell.angle_beta   90.00
_cell.angle_gamma   90.00
#
_symmetry.space_group_name_H-M   'P 1'
#
loop_
_entity.id
_entity.type
_entity.pdbx_description
1 polymer ?
#
loop_
_entity_poly.entity_id
_entity_poly.type
_entity_poly.pdbx_seq_one_letter_code
_entity_poly.pdbx_strand_id
1 'polypeptide(L)'
;PAFLAMAGWSIAVELSKHDLGALTHASPAGPPLSLLEGTMIVAGGFIVGAVITPDMSRFNRTSGDVVKQTVVGISVGEYGIGLIGVLLALALRTNDVIAIVTSTSGFLG
;
A
#
# COMPACT_ATOMS: atom_id res chain seq x y z
N PRO A 1 -14.42 -4.76 4.88
CA PRO A 1 -13.76 -5.37 6.07
C PRO A 1 -13.20 -6.79 5.82
N ALA A 2 -14.01 -7.74 5.35
CA ALA A 2 -13.55 -9.13 5.11
C ALA A 2 -12.37 -9.21 4.12
N PHE A 3 -12.45 -8.50 3.00
CA PHE A 3 -11.36 -8.43 2.02
C PHE A 3 -10.04 -7.91 2.63
N LEU A 4 -10.09 -6.80 3.39
CA LEU A 4 -8.90 -6.24 4.04
C LEU A 4 -8.31 -7.19 5.09
N ALA A 5 -9.17 -7.93 5.82
CA ALA A 5 -8.71 -8.92 6.77
C ALA A 5 -8.01 -10.09 6.09
N MET A 6 -8.58 -10.63 5.00
CA MET A 6 -7.94 -11.70 4.23
C MET A 6 -6.66 -11.23 3.55
N ALA A 7 -6.67 -10.04 2.93
CA ALA A 7 -5.48 -9.46 2.33
C ALA A 7 -4.38 -9.26 3.38
N GLY A 8 -4.72 -8.66 4.53
CA GLY A 8 -3.78 -8.48 5.65
C GLY A 8 -3.21 -9.80 6.17
N TRP A 9 -4.03 -10.85 6.30
CA TRP A 9 -3.57 -12.18 6.68
C TRP A 9 -2.61 -12.78 5.64
N SER A 10 -2.99 -12.72 4.36
CA SER A 10 -2.18 -13.18 3.23
C SER A 10 -0.81 -12.49 3.20
N ILE A 11 -0.80 -11.16 3.33
CA ILE A 11 0.40 -10.34 3.42
C ILE A 11 1.28 -10.81 4.59
N ALA A 12 0.71 -10.96 5.79
CA ALA A 12 1.46 -11.32 6.98
C ALA A 12 2.11 -12.71 6.86
N VAL A 13 1.38 -13.68 6.32
CA VAL A 13 1.89 -15.03 6.07
C VAL A 13 3.04 -14.99 5.07
N GLU A 14 2.90 -14.25 3.97
CA GLU A 14 3.93 -14.21 2.93
C GLU A 14 5.19 -13.46 3.36
N LEU A 15 5.03 -12.34 4.08
CA LEU A 15 6.15 -11.59 4.67
C LEU A 15 6.88 -12.40 5.74
N SER A 16 6.17 -13.25 6.51
CA SER A 16 6.81 -14.08 7.54
C SER A 16 7.77 -15.14 6.98
N LYS A 17 7.65 -15.48 5.70
CA LYS A 17 8.55 -16.41 5.00
C LYS A 17 9.86 -15.76 4.55
N HIS A 18 9.96 -14.43 4.62
CA HIS A 18 11.10 -13.66 4.15
C HIS A 18 11.75 -12.87 5.29
N ASP A 19 13.07 -12.72 5.25
CA ASP A 19 13.76 -11.83 6.19
C ASP A 19 13.50 -10.37 5.81
N LEU A 20 12.68 -9.70 6.61
CA LEU A 20 12.31 -8.29 6.42
C LEU A 20 13.54 -7.38 6.46
N GLY A 21 14.55 -7.69 7.28
CA GLY A 21 15.80 -6.94 7.32
C GLY A 21 16.54 -7.03 5.99
N ALA A 22 16.68 -8.24 5.46
CA ALA A 22 17.28 -8.46 4.15
C ALA A 22 16.49 -7.78 3.02
N LEU A 23 15.16 -7.77 3.07
CA LEU A 23 14.33 -7.09 2.07
C LEU A 23 14.50 -5.57 2.08
N THR A 24 14.61 -4.93 3.26
CA THR A 24 14.84 -3.48 3.34
C THR A 24 16.21 -3.03 2.80
N HIS A 25 17.17 -3.96 2.72
CA HIS A 25 18.50 -3.72 2.16
C HIS A 25 18.71 -4.31 0.76
N ALA A 26 17.69 -4.97 0.20
CA ALA A 26 17.79 -5.61 -1.10
C ALA A 26 17.84 -4.60 -2.24
N SER A 27 18.60 -4.93 -3.29
CA SER A 27 18.72 -4.08 -4.47
C SER A 27 17.36 -3.90 -5.18
N PRO A 28 17.04 -2.67 -5.63
CA PRO A 28 15.81 -2.40 -6.36
C PRO A 28 15.58 -3.37 -7.53
N ALA A 29 14.34 -3.82 -7.72
CA ALA A 29 13.99 -4.83 -8.72
C ALA A 29 13.73 -4.26 -10.13
N GLY A 30 14.06 -2.99 -10.40
CA GLY A 30 13.76 -2.33 -11.68
C GLY A 30 14.74 -1.23 -12.07
N PRO A 31 14.53 -0.57 -13.22
CA PRO A 31 15.35 0.54 -13.66
C PRO A 31 15.38 1.68 -12.63
N PRO A 32 16.51 2.38 -12.47
CA PRO A 32 16.58 3.51 -11.57
C PRO A 32 15.64 4.61 -12.06
N LEU A 33 14.81 5.12 -11.15
CA LEU A 33 14.02 6.33 -11.34
C LEU A 33 14.72 7.49 -10.63
N SER A 34 14.64 8.68 -11.22
CA SER A 34 15.02 9.89 -10.50
C SER A 34 14.06 10.17 -9.35
N LEU A 35 14.53 10.89 -8.34
CA LEU A 35 13.69 11.33 -7.23
C LEU A 35 12.49 12.15 -7.73
N LEU A 36 12.70 12.98 -8.75
CA LEU A 36 11.64 13.80 -9.34
C LEU A 36 10.55 12.94 -9.98
N GLU A 37 10.92 11.95 -10.79
CA GLU A 37 9.95 11.04 -11.43
C GLU A 37 9.16 10.26 -10.38
N GLY A 38 9.83 9.71 -9.37
CA GLY A 38 9.16 9.02 -8.26
C GLY A 38 8.17 9.92 -7.52
N THR A 39 8.56 11.17 -7.24
CA THR A 39 7.68 12.15 -6.57
C THR A 39 6.45 12.49 -7.42
N MET A 40 6.61 12.62 -8.74
CA MET A 40 5.50 12.91 -9.64
C MET A 40 4.52 11.75 -9.78
N ILE A 41 4.98 10.50 -9.74
CA ILE A 41 4.10 9.32 -9.70
C ILE A 41 3.21 9.37 -8.47
N VAL A 42 3.79 9.65 -7.30
CA VAL A 42 3.04 9.78 -6.04
C VAL A 42 2.08 10.97 -6.11
N ALA A 43 2.54 12.14 -6.54
CA ALA A 43 1.72 13.34 -6.66
C ALA A 43 0.49 13.12 -7.57
N GLY A 44 0.66 12.39 -8.68
CA GLY A 44 -0.44 12.01 -9.57
C GLY A 44 -1.57 11.25 -8.87
N GLY A 45 -1.23 10.30 -7.99
CA GLY A 45 -2.21 9.56 -7.18
C GLY A 45 -2.97 10.46 -6.19
N PHE A 46 -2.25 11.40 -5.55
CA PHE A 46 -2.85 12.32 -4.58
C PHE A 46 -3.77 13.37 -5.20
N ILE A 47 -3.55 13.78 -6.45
CA ILE A 47 -4.45 14.73 -7.13
C ILE A 47 -5.87 14.17 -7.19
N VAL A 48 -6.04 12.89 -7.52
CA VAL A 48 -7.35 12.23 -7.54
C VAL A 48 -7.97 12.20 -6.14
N GLY A 49 -7.17 11.84 -5.13
CA GLY A 49 -7.58 11.86 -3.73
C GLY A 49 -8.07 13.24 -3.27
N ALA A 50 -7.37 14.30 -3.65
CA ALA A 50 -7.73 15.67 -3.31
C ALA A 50 -9.08 16.09 -3.94
N VAL A 51 -9.37 15.64 -5.15
CA VAL A 51 -10.65 15.94 -5.84
C VAL A 51 -11.84 15.25 -5.17
N ILE A 52 -11.68 14.03 -4.67
CA ILE A 52 -12.76 13.29 -4.00
C ILE A 52 -12.90 13.61 -2.50
N THR A 53 -11.88 14.21 -1.88
CA THR A 53 -11.86 14.52 -0.43
C THR A 53 -13.08 15.32 0.04
N PRO A 54 -13.55 16.37 -0.67
CA PRO A 54 -14.74 17.11 -0.27
C PRO A 54 -16.00 16.23 -0.14
N ASP A 55 -16.19 15.22 -0.99
CA ASP A 55 -17.32 14.28 -0.90
C ASP A 55 -17.22 13.37 0.32
N MET A 56 -16.00 12.98 0.70
CA MET A 56 -15.75 12.18 1.88
C MET A 56 -15.87 12.98 3.18
N SER A 57 -15.46 14.25 3.18
CA SER A 57 -15.45 15.10 4.37
C SER A 57 -16.78 15.83 4.62
N ARG A 58 -17.73 15.79 3.68
CA ARG A 58 -19.00 16.55 3.78
C ARG A 58 -19.86 16.18 5.00
N PHE A 59 -19.69 14.97 5.53
CA PHE A 59 -20.43 14.49 6.70
C PHE A 59 -19.65 14.64 8.02
N ASN A 60 -18.44 15.21 7.98
CA ASN A 60 -17.65 15.41 9.19
C ASN A 60 -18.19 16.58 10.00
N ARG A 61 -18.38 16.35 11.30
CA ARG A 61 -18.99 17.33 12.21
C ARG A 61 -18.06 18.49 12.56
N THR A 62 -16.74 18.28 12.47
CA THR A 62 -15.72 19.28 12.79
C THR A 62 -14.53 19.22 11.83
N SER A 63 -13.82 20.34 11.66
CA SER A 63 -12.57 20.39 10.87
C SER A 63 -11.48 19.48 11.45
N GLY A 64 -11.49 19.24 12.76
CA GLY A 64 -10.57 18.30 13.41
C GLY A 64 -10.80 16.85 12.99
N ASP A 65 -12.05 16.45 12.75
CA ASP A 65 -12.38 15.10 12.27
C ASP A 65 -11.92 14.89 10.82
N VAL A 66 -11.98 15.94 9.99
CA VAL A 66 -11.42 15.93 8.63
C VAL A 66 -9.91 15.73 8.67
N VAL A 67 -9.18 16.50 9.50
CA VAL A 67 -7.72 16.35 9.60
C VAL A 67 -7.34 14.95 10.10
N LYS A 68 -8.00 14.45 11.15
CA LYS A 68 -7.73 13.10 11.68
C LYS A 68 -8.01 12.03 10.64
N GLN A 69 -9.15 12.10 9.95
CA GLN A 69 -9.52 11.15 8.90
C GLN A 69 -8.52 11.16 7.75
N THR A 70 -8.11 12.34 7.31
CA THR A 70 -7.15 12.49 6.20
C THR A 70 -5.77 11.98 6.61
N VAL A 71 -5.24 12.40 7.76
CA VAL A 71 -3.91 11.97 8.23
C VAL A 71 -3.89 10.46 8.47
N VAL A 72 -4.86 9.91 9.21
CA VAL A 72 -4.91 8.47 9.47
C VAL A 72 -5.14 7.69 8.18
N GLY A 73 -6.04 8.17 7.31
CA GLY A 73 -6.35 7.52 6.03
C GLY A 73 -5.14 7.48 5.09
N ILE A 74 -4.42 8.58 4.95
CA ILE A 74 -3.21 8.63 4.10
C ILE A 74 -2.09 7.81 4.72
N SER A 75 -1.81 7.95 6.02
CA SER A 75 -0.72 7.22 6.66
C SER A 75 -0.95 5.71 6.66
N VAL A 76 -2.16 5.24 6.97
CA VAL A 76 -2.45 3.81 7.00
C VAL A 76 -2.68 3.26 5.60
N GLY A 77 -3.48 3.96 4.80
CA GLY A 77 -3.92 3.50 3.49
C GLY A 77 -2.84 3.60 2.42
N GLU A 78 -2.12 4.72 2.34
CA GLU A 78 -1.10 4.91 1.30
C GLU A 78 0.25 4.39 1.76
N TYR A 79 0.77 4.92 2.88
CA TYR A 79 2.10 4.56 3.33
C TYR A 79 2.15 3.10 3.83
N GLY A 80 1.18 2.68 4.63
CA GLY A 80 1.12 1.30 5.15
C GLY A 80 0.96 0.26 4.04
N ILE A 81 -0.11 0.36 3.25
CA ILE A 81 -0.39 -0.62 2.18
C ILE A 81 0.64 -0.50 1.05
N GLY A 82 1.09 0.70 0.71
CA GLY A 82 2.12 0.93 -0.30
C GLY A 82 3.45 0.27 0.07
N LEU A 83 3.91 0.43 1.32
CA LEU A 83 5.14 -0.21 1.81
C LEU A 83 5.03 -1.73 1.78
N ILE A 84 3.89 -2.27 2.22
CA ILE A 84 3.60 -3.70 2.12
C ILE A 84 3.70 -4.20 0.67
N GLY A 85 3.08 -3.47 -0.27
CA GLY A 85 3.12 -3.80 -1.69
C GLY A 85 4.53 -3.80 -2.26
N VAL A 86 5.35 -2.81 -1.90
CA VAL A 86 6.76 -2.72 -2.31
C VAL A 86 7.56 -3.90 -1.78
N LEU A 87 7.40 -4.26 -0.49
CA LEU A 87 8.09 -5.40 0.11
C LEU A 87 7.71 -6.71 -0.56
N LEU A 88 6.42 -6.93 -0.84
CA LEU A 88 5.94 -8.12 -1.55
C LEU A 88 6.46 -8.18 -2.99
N ALA A 89 6.42 -7.06 -3.71
CA ALA A 89 6.94 -7.00 -5.07
C ALA A 89 8.44 -7.28 -5.12
N LEU A 90 9.18 -6.85 -4.09
CA LEU A 90 10.62 -7.11 -3.96
C LEU A 90 10.89 -8.57 -3.60
N ALA A 91 10.13 -9.16 -2.68
CA ALA A 91 10.24 -10.56 -2.26
C ALA A 91 9.94 -11.52 -3.41
N LEU A 92 8.86 -11.27 -4.15
CA LEU A 92 8.39 -12.15 -5.23
C LEU A 92 8.93 -11.76 -6.61
N ARG A 93 9.69 -10.67 -6.70
CA ARG A 93 10.27 -10.11 -7.94
C ARG A 93 9.23 -9.96 -9.05
N THR A 94 8.01 -9.62 -8.68
CA THR A 94 6.86 -9.46 -9.58
C THR A 94 6.03 -8.25 -9.17
N ASN A 95 5.38 -7.62 -10.14
CA ASN A 95 4.39 -6.57 -9.91
C ASN A 95 2.94 -7.10 -9.96
N ASP A 96 2.76 -8.42 -10.13
CA ASP A 96 1.45 -9.04 -10.22
C ASP A 96 0.85 -9.29 -8.82
N VAL A 97 -0.01 -8.37 -8.39
CA VAL A 97 -0.75 -8.45 -7.12
C VAL A 97 -1.66 -9.69 -7.06
N ILE A 98 -2.18 -10.17 -8.19
CA ILE A 98 -3.03 -11.36 -8.24
C ILE A 98 -2.19 -12.60 -7.95
N ALA A 99 -0.97 -12.68 -8.50
CA ALA A 99 -0.04 -13.76 -8.17
C ALA A 99 0.29 -13.80 -6.67
N ILE A 100 0.48 -12.63 -6.05
CA ILE A 100 0.78 -12.49 -4.62
C ILE A 100 -0.40 -12.97 -3.74
N VAL A 101 -1.62 -12.54 -4.07
CA VAL A 101 -2.82 -12.94 -3.33
C VAL A 101 -3.11 -14.42 -3.53
N THR A 102 -2.99 -14.91 -4.77
CA THR A 102 -3.34 -16.30 -5.13
C THR A 102 -2.32 -17.32 -4.60
N SER A 103 -1.03 -16.99 -4.55
CA SER A 103 0.01 -17.89 -4.00
C SER A 103 -0.22 -18.24 -2.53
N THR A 104 -0.81 -17.32 -1.76
CA THR A 104 -1.11 -17.51 -0.34
C THR A 104 -2.53 -18.05 -0.11
N SER A 105 -3.46 -17.76 -1.04
CA SER A 105 -4.88 -18.16 -0.94
C SER A 105 -5.15 -19.63 -1.24
N GLY A 106 -4.17 -20.41 -1.71
CA GLY A 106 -4.32 -21.85 -1.98
C GLY A 106 -4.69 -22.72 -0.76
N PHE A 107 -4.90 -22.12 0.42
CA PHE A 107 -5.44 -22.78 1.60
C PHE A 107 -6.95 -22.52 1.83
N LEU A 108 -7.54 -21.50 1.19
CA LEU A 108 -8.97 -21.17 1.30
C LEU A 108 -9.75 -21.37 -0.02
N GLY A 109 -9.10 -21.94 -1.03
CA GLY A 109 -9.69 -22.45 -2.28
C GLY A 109 -9.08 -23.79 -2.63
#